data_AF-A0A4R0IGZ4-F1
#
_entry.id   AF-A0A4R0IGZ4-F1
#
_cell.length_a   1.000
_cell.length_b   1.000
_cell.length_c   1.000
_cell.angle_alpha   90.00
_cell.angle_beta   90.00
_cell.angle_gamma   90.00
#
_symmetry.space_group_name_H-M   'P 1'
#
loop_
_entity.id
_entity.type
_entity.pdbx_description
1 polymer ?
#
loop_
_entity_poly.entity_id
_entity_poly.type
_entity_poly.pdbx_seq_one_letter_code
_entity_poly.pdbx_strand_id
1 'polypeptide(L)'
;MTAFDTVAEILDLLEQERGKPASAKPGRRQRLASRLLGVDVPRAELAKYAARPRVATSIRNLPASIDWRDVGGRNHVSPVKDQGGCGSCVSFCVCATIESTVSIATGEIVDISEADLHFCSAHGAGCNGWWPADALSEAQRRGVPDEALFPYASAFGADGSPSCRLDPHRDSRLFTPTGQKVLGTMAERKQWLATRGPVCAVFQVYDDFWGYTSDTGVYRHTQGGSGGYHCVEIVGYNDSDRCWIAKNS
;
A
#
# COMPACT_ATOMS: atom_id res chain seq x y z
N MET A 1 -27.33 3.95 5.65
CA MET A 1 -26.37 5.07 5.56
C MET A 1 -24.99 4.50 5.35
N THR A 2 -24.49 4.62 4.13
CA THR A 2 -23.51 3.75 3.48
C THR A 2 -22.09 3.98 3.98
N ALA A 3 -21.38 2.87 4.22
CA ALA A 3 -19.92 2.86 4.25
C ALA A 3 -19.45 3.03 2.79
N PHE A 4 -18.53 3.96 2.55
CA PHE A 4 -18.02 4.21 1.21
C PHE A 4 -17.15 3.03 0.78
N ASP A 5 -17.69 2.23 -0.14
CA ASP A 5 -16.95 1.21 -0.87
C ASP A 5 -16.09 1.92 -1.93
N THR A 6 -14.77 1.85 -1.77
CA THR A 6 -13.74 2.41 -2.66
C THR A 6 -13.85 1.98 -4.14
N VAL A 7 -14.76 1.07 -4.48
CA VAL A 7 -15.01 0.58 -5.84
C VAL A 7 -16.08 1.41 -6.57
N ALA A 8 -17.01 2.04 -5.84
CA ALA A 8 -18.05 2.89 -6.42
C ALA A 8 -17.47 4.13 -7.10
N GLU A 9 -16.50 4.76 -6.42
CA GLU A 9 -15.81 5.95 -6.89
C GLU A 9 -14.92 5.64 -8.11
N ILE A 10 -14.29 4.45 -8.15
CA ILE A 10 -13.46 4.02 -9.29
C ILE A 10 -14.31 3.84 -10.57
N LEU A 11 -15.54 3.35 -10.48
CA LEU A 11 -16.41 3.15 -11.65
C LEU A 11 -16.97 4.45 -12.22
N ASP A 12 -17.44 5.34 -11.35
CA ASP A 12 -17.91 6.67 -11.77
C ASP A 12 -16.78 7.47 -12.45
N LEU A 13 -15.53 7.26 -12.04
CA LEU A 13 -14.36 7.89 -12.65
C LEU A 13 -13.94 7.25 -13.98
N LEU A 14 -13.99 5.93 -14.10
CA LEU A 14 -13.68 5.25 -15.37
C LEU A 14 -14.71 5.58 -16.46
N GLU A 15 -15.98 5.80 -16.10
CA GLU A 15 -17.00 6.30 -17.03
C GLU A 15 -16.78 7.78 -17.39
N GLN A 16 -16.33 8.60 -16.44
CA GLN A 16 -15.96 10.01 -16.70
C GLN A 16 -14.69 10.16 -17.56
N GLU A 17 -13.75 9.21 -17.52
CA GLU A 17 -12.51 9.25 -18.31
C GLU A 17 -12.66 8.69 -19.74
N ARG A 18 -13.70 7.89 -20.04
CA ARG A 18 -13.95 7.36 -21.40
C ARG A 18 -14.35 8.42 -22.44
N GLY A 19 -14.63 9.65 -22.03
CA GLY A 19 -15.11 10.73 -22.90
C GLY A 19 -14.28 12.02 -22.88
N LYS A 20 -13.21 12.12 -22.09
CA LYS A 20 -12.42 13.36 -21.99
C LYS A 20 -11.30 13.39 -23.04
N PRO A 21 -11.14 14.50 -23.79
CA PRO A 21 -9.93 14.69 -24.59
C PRO A 21 -8.71 14.70 -23.67
N ALA A 22 -7.57 14.20 -24.16
CA ALA A 22 -6.31 14.18 -23.41
C ALA A 22 -6.08 15.54 -22.74
N SER A 23 -6.07 15.57 -21.41
CA SER A 23 -5.87 16.81 -20.67
C SER A 23 -4.49 17.39 -20.97
N ALA A 24 -4.37 18.71 -20.88
CA ALA A 24 -3.12 19.42 -21.08
C ALA A 24 -1.99 18.80 -20.23
N LYS A 25 -0.76 18.79 -20.77
CA LYS A 25 0.41 18.20 -20.12
C LYS A 25 0.46 18.61 -18.63
N PRO A 26 0.48 17.65 -17.68
CA PRO A 26 0.34 17.96 -16.25
C PRO A 26 1.36 18.98 -15.79
N GLY A 27 1.00 19.86 -14.85
CA GLY A 27 1.94 20.83 -14.29
C GLY A 27 3.17 20.16 -13.66
N ARG A 28 4.27 20.89 -13.45
CA ARG A 28 5.51 20.35 -12.83
C ARG A 28 5.26 19.66 -11.48
N ARG A 29 4.30 20.17 -10.68
CA ARG A 29 3.85 19.54 -9.42
C ARG A 29 3.13 18.21 -9.63
N GLN A 30 2.21 18.12 -10.59
CA GLN A 30 1.52 16.85 -10.93
C GLN A 30 2.47 15.79 -11.48
N ARG A 31 3.52 16.18 -12.21
CA ARG A 31 4.58 15.26 -12.67
C ARG A 31 5.51 14.76 -11.55
N LEU A 32 5.63 15.51 -10.46
CA LEU A 32 6.38 15.09 -9.27
C LEU A 32 5.51 14.18 -8.40
N ALA A 33 4.22 14.50 -8.25
CA ALA A 33 3.22 13.67 -7.59
C ALA A 33 3.09 12.28 -8.24
N SER A 34 3.08 12.20 -9.58
CA SER A 34 3.00 10.91 -10.29
C SER A 34 4.19 9.97 -10.05
N ARG A 35 5.31 10.48 -9.52
CA ARG A 35 6.46 9.63 -9.15
C ARG A 35 6.28 8.94 -7.81
N LEU A 36 5.37 9.42 -6.96
CA LEU A 36 5.07 8.84 -5.66
C LEU A 36 3.96 7.78 -5.77
N LEU A 37 3.13 7.88 -6.81
CA LEU A 37 1.96 7.04 -7.07
C LEU A 37 2.34 5.83 -7.94
N GLY A 38 2.94 4.84 -7.29
CA GLY A 38 3.54 3.66 -7.93
C GLY A 38 2.64 2.43 -8.02
N VAL A 39 1.32 2.57 -8.02
CA VAL A 39 0.44 1.40 -8.25
C VAL A 39 0.09 1.31 -9.73
N ASP A 40 0.57 0.26 -10.38
CA ASP A 40 0.16 -0.13 -11.73
C ASP A 40 -1.00 -1.12 -11.63
N VAL A 41 -2.20 -0.73 -12.07
CA VAL A 41 -3.41 -1.54 -11.93
C VAL A 41 -3.63 -2.36 -13.20
N PRO A 42 -3.52 -3.71 -13.16
CA PRO A 42 -3.78 -4.53 -14.33
C PRO A 42 -5.22 -4.35 -14.81
N ARG A 43 -5.43 -4.26 -16.13
CA ARG A 43 -6.78 -4.11 -16.73
C ARG A 43 -7.77 -5.19 -16.29
N ALA A 44 -7.29 -6.42 -16.10
CA ALA A 44 -8.11 -7.53 -15.61
C ALA A 44 -8.61 -7.29 -14.17
N GLU A 45 -7.79 -6.66 -13.32
CA GLU A 45 -8.18 -6.32 -11.95
C GLU A 45 -9.23 -5.22 -11.93
N LEU A 46 -9.09 -4.19 -12.78
CA LEU A 46 -10.12 -3.16 -12.94
C LEU A 46 -11.49 -3.77 -13.29
N ALA A 47 -11.52 -4.75 -14.19
CA ALA A 47 -12.76 -5.44 -14.56
C ALA A 47 -13.35 -6.26 -13.40
N LYS A 48 -12.51 -6.91 -12.58
CA LYS A 48 -12.95 -7.64 -11.38
C LYS A 48 -13.53 -6.71 -10.33
N TYR A 49 -12.90 -5.56 -10.09
CA TYR A 49 -13.44 -4.55 -9.18
C TYR A 49 -14.78 -4.01 -9.71
N ALA A 50 -14.86 -3.69 -11.00
CA ALA A 50 -16.08 -3.22 -11.65
C ALA A 50 -17.28 -4.18 -11.47
N ALA A 51 -17.02 -5.48 -11.55
CA ALA A 51 -18.03 -6.52 -11.46
C ALA A 51 -18.38 -6.93 -10.01
N ARG A 52 -17.71 -6.36 -8.99
CA ARG A 52 -17.85 -6.84 -7.62
C ARG A 52 -19.22 -6.44 -7.02
N PRO A 53 -20.05 -7.40 -6.57
CA PRO A 53 -21.35 -7.08 -5.99
C PRO A 53 -21.19 -6.25 -4.72
N ARG A 54 -21.98 -5.18 -4.60
CA ARG A 54 -22.07 -4.37 -3.37
C ARG A 54 -22.90 -5.13 -2.34
N VAL A 55 -22.24 -5.94 -1.52
CA VAL A 55 -22.90 -6.66 -0.43
C VAL A 55 -22.64 -5.92 0.87
N ALA A 56 -23.69 -5.37 1.47
CA ALA A 56 -23.65 -4.88 2.83
C ALA A 56 -23.57 -6.07 3.79
N THR A 57 -22.36 -6.48 4.16
CA THR A 57 -22.16 -7.55 5.14
C THR A 57 -22.31 -6.97 6.55
N SER A 58 -23.16 -7.58 7.39
CA SER A 58 -23.27 -7.14 8.78
C SER A 58 -22.05 -7.57 9.57
N ILE A 59 -21.48 -6.61 10.29
CA ILE A 59 -20.35 -6.83 11.19
C ILE A 59 -20.93 -7.10 12.56
N ARG A 60 -20.82 -8.32 13.05
CA ARG A 60 -21.24 -8.69 14.41
C ARG A 60 -20.01 -9.12 15.18
N ASN A 61 -19.92 -8.68 16.44
CA ASN A 61 -18.90 -9.10 17.41
C ASN A 61 -17.45 -8.72 17.05
N LEU A 62 -17.23 -7.67 16.24
CA LEU A 62 -15.91 -7.07 16.08
C LEU A 62 -15.75 -5.88 17.03
N PRO A 63 -14.51 -5.55 17.45
CA PRO A 63 -14.27 -4.33 18.21
C PRO A 63 -14.65 -3.10 17.35
N ALA A 64 -15.15 -2.04 17.99
CA ALA A 64 -15.51 -0.80 17.31
C ALA A 64 -14.28 -0.03 16.77
N SER A 65 -13.10 -0.33 17.30
CA SER A 65 -11.83 0.21 16.85
C SER A 65 -10.71 -0.80 17.10
N ILE A 66 -9.69 -0.77 16.25
CA ILE A 66 -8.43 -1.46 16.48
C ILE A 66 -7.30 -0.62 15.89
N ASP A 67 -6.16 -0.63 16.56
CA ASP A 67 -4.94 0.04 16.12
C ASP A 67 -3.75 -0.86 16.47
N TRP A 68 -3.10 -1.46 15.46
CA TRP A 68 -1.97 -2.36 15.66
C TRP A 68 -0.72 -1.69 16.23
N ARG A 69 -0.74 -0.36 16.41
CA ARG A 69 0.28 0.37 17.18
C ARG A 69 0.13 0.19 18.69
N ASP A 70 -1.04 -0.24 19.17
CA ASP A 70 -1.31 -0.53 20.57
C ASP A 70 -2.36 -1.66 20.72
N VAL A 71 -1.92 -2.90 20.52
CA VAL A 71 -2.73 -4.10 20.82
C VAL A 71 -2.18 -4.76 22.07
N GLY A 72 -2.94 -4.68 23.16
CA GLY A 72 -2.51 -5.24 24.45
C GLY A 72 -1.26 -4.57 25.02
N GLY A 73 -1.06 -3.27 24.76
CA GLY A 73 0.11 -2.51 25.22
C GLY A 73 1.36 -2.72 24.37
N ARG A 74 1.23 -3.29 23.16
CA ARG A 74 2.35 -3.57 22.25
C ARG A 74 2.12 -2.95 20.87
N ASN A 75 3.18 -2.35 20.35
CA ASN A 75 3.26 -1.89 18.98
C ASN A 75 3.72 -3.03 18.06
N HIS A 76 2.96 -3.28 16.99
CA HIS A 76 3.27 -4.26 15.96
C HIS A 76 3.57 -3.64 14.59
N VAL A 77 3.61 -2.31 14.50
CA VAL A 77 3.82 -1.57 13.26
C VAL A 77 5.20 -0.94 13.28
N SER A 78 6.03 -1.26 12.28
CA SER A 78 7.35 -0.67 12.11
C SER A 78 7.27 0.85 11.79
N PRO A 79 8.33 1.64 12.03
CA PRO A 79 8.35 3.07 11.70
C PRO A 79 7.98 3.37 10.23
N VAL A 80 7.44 4.57 10.00
CA VAL A 80 7.23 5.10 8.63
C VAL A 80 8.60 5.29 7.97
N LYS A 81 8.73 4.83 6.72
CA LYS A 81 9.92 4.97 5.88
C LYS A 81 9.65 6.02 4.78
N ASP A 82 10.62 6.24 3.88
CA ASP A 82 10.52 7.22 2.78
C ASP A 82 10.91 6.59 1.43
N GLN A 83 9.93 6.43 0.55
CA GLN A 83 10.09 5.91 -0.81
C GLN A 83 10.81 6.87 -1.77
N GLY A 84 10.98 8.13 -1.36
CA GLY A 84 11.58 9.19 -2.16
C GLY A 84 10.83 9.42 -3.47
N GLY A 85 11.54 9.90 -4.49
CA GLY A 85 10.95 10.21 -5.81
C GLY A 85 10.71 9.00 -6.73
N CYS A 86 10.50 7.80 -6.18
CA CYS A 86 10.34 6.55 -6.91
C CYS A 86 8.94 5.95 -6.71
N GLY A 87 8.39 5.36 -7.78
CA GLY A 87 7.09 4.68 -7.75
C GLY A 87 7.14 3.32 -7.06
N SER A 88 7.65 3.27 -5.84
CA SER A 88 7.92 2.03 -5.09
C SER A 88 6.98 1.79 -3.92
N CYS A 89 5.94 2.62 -3.75
CA CYS A 89 4.93 2.50 -2.68
C CYS A 89 4.40 1.08 -2.45
N VAL A 90 4.27 0.27 -3.51
CA VAL A 90 3.84 -1.13 -3.41
C VAL A 90 4.84 -1.98 -2.66
N SER A 91 6.13 -1.85 -2.94
CA SER A 91 7.18 -2.59 -2.22
C SER A 91 7.26 -2.15 -0.77
N PHE A 92 7.09 -0.87 -0.46
CA PHE A 92 6.98 -0.35 0.91
C PHE A 92 5.76 -0.90 1.64
N CYS A 93 4.58 -0.88 1.01
CA CYS A 93 3.36 -1.44 1.58
C CYS A 93 3.49 -2.94 1.89
N VAL A 94 4.05 -3.70 0.94
CA VAL A 94 4.27 -5.13 1.11
C VAL A 94 5.28 -5.39 2.22
N CYS A 95 6.42 -4.69 2.24
CA CYS A 95 7.42 -4.88 3.29
C CYS A 95 6.86 -4.54 4.67
N ALA A 96 6.17 -3.40 4.83
CA ALA A 96 5.51 -3.03 6.07
C ALA A 96 4.49 -4.09 6.54
N THR A 97 3.69 -4.63 5.62
CA THR A 97 2.71 -5.70 5.95
C THR A 97 3.40 -6.98 6.43
N ILE A 98 4.55 -7.34 5.83
CA ILE A 98 5.36 -8.49 6.24
C ILE A 98 5.98 -8.24 7.61
N GLU A 99 6.58 -7.06 7.84
CA GLU A 99 7.16 -6.65 9.12
C GLU A 99 6.12 -6.72 10.26
N SER A 100 4.91 -6.20 10.02
CA SER A 100 3.81 -6.29 10.98
C SER A 100 3.38 -7.74 11.24
N THR A 101 3.32 -8.57 10.20
CA THR A 101 3.00 -10.00 10.34
C THR A 101 4.06 -10.73 11.16
N VAL A 102 5.34 -10.42 10.96
CA VAL A 102 6.45 -10.97 11.74
C VAL A 102 6.33 -10.52 13.19
N SER A 103 6.10 -9.23 13.45
CA SER A 103 5.95 -8.71 14.81
C SER A 103 4.79 -9.35 15.57
N ILE A 104 3.67 -9.62 14.90
CA ILE A 104 2.53 -10.33 15.51
C ILE A 104 2.90 -11.78 15.84
N ALA A 105 3.67 -12.45 14.97
CA ALA A 105 4.02 -13.85 15.13
C ALA A 105 5.15 -14.09 16.16
N THR A 106 6.13 -13.18 16.23
CA THR A 106 7.37 -13.38 17.00
C THR A 106 7.54 -12.39 18.14
N GLY A 107 6.86 -11.24 18.09
CA GLY A 107 7.10 -10.10 18.97
C GLY A 107 8.24 -9.20 18.53
N GLU A 108 8.93 -9.50 17.42
CA GLU A 108 10.05 -8.72 16.91
C GLU A 108 9.61 -7.76 15.80
N ILE A 109 9.95 -6.48 15.93
CA ILE A 109 9.87 -5.54 14.81
C ILE A 109 11.15 -5.70 13.99
N VAL A 110 10.98 -6.15 12.74
CA VAL A 110 12.07 -6.30 11.78
C VAL A 110 12.05 -5.16 10.76
N ASP A 111 13.17 -4.98 10.06
CA ASP A 111 13.35 -3.97 9.01
C ASP A 111 13.86 -4.69 7.76
N ILE A 112 12.98 -4.86 6.76
CA ILE A 112 13.25 -5.68 5.58
C ILE A 112 13.38 -4.82 4.33
N SER A 113 14.17 -5.30 3.36
CA SER A 113 14.63 -4.48 2.25
C SER A 113 13.56 -4.27 1.16
N GLU A 114 12.98 -3.06 1.12
CA GLU A 114 12.19 -2.63 -0.03
C GLU A 114 13.02 -2.62 -1.31
N ALA A 115 14.32 -2.31 -1.20
CA ALA A 115 15.23 -2.22 -2.34
C ALA A 115 15.43 -3.58 -3.03
N ASP A 116 15.63 -4.65 -2.26
CA ASP A 116 15.74 -6.01 -2.81
C ASP A 116 14.43 -6.46 -3.46
N LEU A 117 13.30 -6.23 -2.78
CA LEU A 117 12.00 -6.60 -3.31
C LEU A 117 11.65 -5.81 -4.58
N HIS A 118 12.01 -4.53 -4.66
CA HIS A 118 11.66 -3.68 -5.79
C HIS A 118 12.65 -3.81 -6.95
N PHE A 119 13.95 -3.59 -6.71
CA PHE A 119 14.93 -3.43 -7.78
C PHE A 119 15.55 -4.74 -8.24
N CYS A 120 15.62 -5.76 -7.36
CA CYS A 120 16.29 -7.03 -7.62
C CYS A 120 15.34 -8.20 -7.88
N SER A 121 14.03 -7.95 -8.00
CA SER A 121 13.01 -8.98 -8.28
C SER A 121 12.57 -8.96 -9.74
N ALA A 122 11.52 -9.72 -10.05
CA ALA A 122 10.86 -9.68 -11.36
C ALA A 122 10.32 -8.29 -11.73
N HIS A 123 10.17 -7.37 -10.78
CA HIS A 123 9.83 -5.97 -11.06
C HIS A 123 10.95 -5.25 -11.84
N GLY A 124 12.22 -5.52 -11.51
CA GLY A 124 13.39 -4.92 -12.15
C GLY A 124 13.82 -3.57 -11.58
N ALA A 125 15.00 -3.11 -12.02
CA ALA A 125 15.67 -1.93 -11.51
C ALA A 125 15.10 -0.62 -12.09
N GLY A 126 13.87 -0.27 -11.70
CA GLY A 126 13.19 0.95 -12.15
C GLY A 126 12.19 1.48 -11.12
N CYS A 127 11.48 2.54 -11.49
CA CYS A 127 10.48 3.22 -10.63
C CYS A 127 9.10 3.26 -11.30
N ASN A 128 8.74 2.21 -12.06
CA ASN A 128 7.58 2.22 -12.96
C ASN A 128 6.27 1.82 -12.28
N GLY A 129 6.27 1.62 -10.97
CA GLY A 129 5.13 1.12 -10.24
C GLY A 129 4.98 -0.39 -10.35
N TRP A 130 4.15 -0.95 -9.47
CA TRP A 130 3.89 -2.39 -9.41
C TRP A 130 2.45 -2.67 -8.99
N TRP A 131 2.04 -3.94 -9.06
CA TRP A 131 0.76 -4.39 -8.53
C TRP A 131 0.99 -5.18 -7.22
N PRO A 132 0.26 -4.91 -6.13
CA PRO A 132 0.53 -5.56 -4.84
C PRO A 132 0.46 -7.08 -4.84
N ALA A 133 -0.42 -7.68 -5.65
CA ALA A 133 -0.51 -9.14 -5.74
C ALA A 133 0.76 -9.75 -6.38
N ASP A 134 1.37 -9.05 -7.33
CA ASP A 134 2.62 -9.48 -7.98
C ASP A 134 3.79 -9.30 -7.01
N ALA A 135 3.81 -8.20 -6.26
CA ALA A 135 4.81 -7.94 -5.22
C ALA A 135 4.77 -8.98 -4.09
N LEU A 136 3.57 -9.30 -3.60
CA LEU A 136 3.37 -10.38 -2.63
C LEU A 136 3.82 -11.73 -3.20
N SER A 137 3.49 -12.03 -4.45
CA SER A 137 3.90 -13.29 -5.09
C SER A 137 5.42 -13.40 -5.21
N GLU A 138 6.12 -12.31 -5.53
CA GLU A 138 7.58 -12.29 -5.55
C GLU A 138 8.19 -12.43 -4.15
N ALA A 139 7.63 -11.77 -3.13
CA ALA A 139 8.04 -11.95 -1.75
C ALA A 139 7.84 -13.40 -1.28
N GLN A 140 6.72 -14.04 -1.65
CA GLN A 140 6.47 -15.47 -1.38
C GLN A 140 7.47 -16.39 -2.08
N ARG A 141 7.86 -16.05 -3.31
CA ARG A 141 8.76 -16.88 -4.12
C ARG A 141 10.21 -16.79 -3.67
N ARG A 142 10.67 -15.60 -3.28
CA ARG A 142 12.10 -15.31 -3.07
C ARG A 142 12.48 -15.03 -1.62
N GLY A 143 11.48 -14.73 -0.78
CA GLY A 143 11.69 -14.03 0.49
C GLY A 143 12.22 -12.61 0.29
N VAL A 144 12.14 -11.81 1.33
CA VAL A 144 12.76 -10.48 1.40
C VAL A 144 13.87 -10.51 2.46
N PRO A 145 15.09 -10.05 2.17
CA PRO A 145 16.18 -9.98 3.15
C PRO A 145 16.00 -8.78 4.09
N ASP A 146 16.85 -8.70 5.11
CA ASP A 146 16.97 -7.50 5.94
C ASP A 146 17.37 -6.25 5.14
N GLU A 147 16.84 -5.08 5.53
CA GLU A 147 17.17 -3.77 4.93
C GLU A 147 18.68 -3.50 4.97
N ALA A 148 19.39 -3.98 5.99
CA ALA A 148 20.83 -3.84 6.11
C ALA A 148 21.63 -4.48 4.95
N LEU A 149 21.08 -5.50 4.28
CA LEU A 149 21.74 -6.18 3.16
C LEU A 149 21.59 -5.39 1.86
N PHE A 150 20.50 -4.62 1.71
CA PHE A 150 20.37 -3.70 0.59
C PHE A 150 19.56 -2.46 0.98
N PRO A 151 20.20 -1.44 1.58
CA PRO A 151 19.49 -0.25 2.03
C PRO A 151 18.85 0.51 0.87
N TYR A 152 17.61 0.98 1.01
CA TYR A 152 16.84 1.60 -0.06
C TYR A 152 17.53 2.82 -0.68
N ALA A 153 18.03 3.74 0.15
CA ALA A 153 18.77 4.92 -0.32
C ALA A 153 20.01 4.57 -1.15
N SER A 154 20.56 3.38 -0.92
CA SER A 154 21.77 2.92 -1.59
C SER A 154 21.52 2.41 -3.01
N ALA A 155 20.25 2.12 -3.38
CA ALA A 155 19.88 1.66 -4.72
C ALA A 155 20.14 2.70 -5.81
N PHE A 156 20.19 3.99 -5.45
CA PHE A 156 20.28 5.10 -6.38
C PHE A 156 21.73 5.54 -6.62
N GLY A 157 22.12 5.63 -7.90
CA GLY A 157 23.39 6.20 -8.33
C GLY A 157 23.45 7.72 -8.20
N ALA A 158 24.59 8.31 -8.52
CA ALA A 158 24.79 9.77 -8.49
C ALA A 158 23.87 10.54 -9.47
N ASP A 159 23.43 9.88 -10.54
CA ASP A 159 22.45 10.40 -11.51
C ASP A 159 20.99 10.21 -11.06
N GLY A 160 20.77 9.58 -9.90
CA GLY A 160 19.45 9.23 -9.38
C GLY A 160 18.81 8.01 -10.04
N SER A 161 19.54 7.28 -10.89
CA SER A 161 19.05 6.03 -11.47
C SER A 161 19.09 4.89 -10.45
N PRO A 162 18.01 4.12 -10.25
CA PRO A 162 18.05 2.95 -9.40
C PRO A 162 18.82 1.81 -10.09
N SER A 163 19.42 0.95 -9.27
CA SER A 163 20.11 -0.25 -9.72
C SER A 163 19.85 -1.41 -8.75
N CYS A 164 19.84 -2.64 -9.26
CA CYS A 164 19.88 -3.82 -8.40
C CYS A 164 21.31 -4.08 -7.93
N ARG A 165 21.49 -4.34 -6.64
CA ARG A 165 22.74 -4.83 -6.07
C ARG A 165 22.45 -5.99 -5.13
N LEU A 166 22.77 -7.20 -5.59
CA LEU A 166 22.62 -8.39 -4.77
C LEU A 166 23.79 -8.47 -3.79
N ASP A 167 23.48 -8.44 -2.50
CA ASP A 167 24.46 -8.75 -1.47
C ASP A 167 24.79 -10.26 -1.49
N PRO A 168 26.07 -10.67 -1.38
CA PRO A 168 26.45 -12.08 -1.31
C PRO A 168 25.79 -12.86 -0.17
N HIS A 169 25.36 -12.17 0.89
CA HIS A 169 24.67 -12.70 2.06
C HIS A 169 23.16 -12.46 2.04
N ARG A 170 22.56 -12.09 0.89
CA ARG A 170 21.11 -11.88 0.73
C ARG A 170 20.29 -12.97 1.42
N ASP A 171 20.64 -14.23 1.19
CA ASP A 171 19.84 -15.37 1.64
C ASP A 171 20.18 -15.84 3.07
N SER A 172 20.95 -15.05 3.83
CA SER A 172 21.31 -15.37 5.22
C SER A 172 20.10 -15.35 6.17
N ARG A 173 19.12 -14.49 5.90
CA ARG A 173 17.83 -14.43 6.59
C ARG A 173 16.77 -13.90 5.62
N LEU A 174 15.70 -14.68 5.43
CA LEU A 174 14.62 -14.35 4.49
C LEU A 174 13.27 -14.35 5.19
N PHE A 175 12.50 -13.29 4.95
CA PHE A 175 11.13 -13.16 5.40
C PHE A 175 10.19 -13.53 4.24
N THR A 176 9.58 -14.71 4.34
CA THR A 176 8.78 -15.30 3.26
C THR A 176 7.32 -15.45 3.71
N PRO A 177 6.38 -14.69 3.15
CA PRO A 177 4.96 -14.89 3.42
C PRO A 177 4.52 -16.28 3.00
N THR A 178 3.68 -16.93 3.81
CA THR A 178 3.21 -18.31 3.53
C THR A 178 1.90 -18.35 2.75
N GLY A 179 1.22 -17.20 2.59
CA GLY A 179 -0.05 -17.10 1.89
C GLY A 179 -0.48 -15.65 1.71
N GLN A 180 -1.42 -15.43 0.79
CA GLN A 180 -2.10 -14.14 0.60
C GLN A 180 -3.59 -14.36 0.37
N LYS A 181 -4.42 -13.39 0.79
CA LYS A 181 -5.87 -13.43 0.61
C LYS A 181 -6.37 -12.05 0.19
N VAL A 182 -7.12 -11.99 -0.91
CA VAL A 182 -7.83 -10.78 -1.30
C VAL A 182 -9.04 -10.59 -0.39
N LEU A 183 -9.08 -9.46 0.29
CA LEU A 183 -10.21 -9.03 1.12
C LEU A 183 -11.00 -7.97 0.37
N GLY A 184 -12.32 -8.07 0.31
CA GLY A 184 -13.01 -6.88 -0.17
C GLY A 184 -14.49 -6.77 -0.02
N THR A 185 -15.03 -7.37 1.04
CA THR A 185 -16.06 -6.65 1.77
C THR A 185 -15.43 -5.87 2.93
N MET A 186 -16.12 -4.81 3.38
CA MET A 186 -15.79 -4.09 4.60
C MET A 186 -15.68 -5.03 5.82
N ALA A 187 -16.59 -6.01 5.91
CA ALA A 187 -16.59 -6.98 6.99
C ALA A 187 -15.38 -7.91 6.95
N GLU A 188 -14.96 -8.39 5.77
CA GLU A 188 -13.74 -9.20 5.63
C GLU A 188 -12.50 -8.43 6.07
N ARG A 189 -12.39 -7.16 5.67
CA ARG A 189 -11.24 -6.30 6.03
C ARG A 189 -11.19 -6.07 7.54
N LYS A 190 -12.30 -5.67 8.15
CA LYS A 190 -12.37 -5.47 9.61
C LYS A 190 -12.15 -6.76 10.38
N GLN A 191 -12.72 -7.88 9.91
CA GLN A 191 -12.51 -9.19 10.52
C GLN A 191 -11.05 -9.60 10.49
N TRP A 192 -10.35 -9.36 9.38
CA TRP A 192 -8.92 -9.65 9.26
C TRP A 192 -8.10 -8.75 10.17
N LEU A 193 -8.34 -7.43 10.14
CA LEU A 193 -7.65 -6.49 11.01
C LEU A 193 -7.84 -6.87 12.48
N ALA A 194 -9.05 -7.27 12.89
CA ALA A 194 -9.37 -7.63 14.27
C ALA A 194 -8.73 -8.94 14.75
N THR A 195 -8.31 -9.85 13.85
CA THR A 195 -7.86 -11.20 14.26
C THR A 195 -6.54 -11.67 13.66
N ARG A 196 -5.99 -10.95 12.68
CA ARG A 196 -4.81 -11.39 11.93
C ARG A 196 -3.71 -10.35 11.90
N GLY A 197 -4.03 -9.07 11.67
CA GLY A 197 -2.99 -8.04 11.52
C GLY A 197 -3.32 -6.97 10.50
N PRO A 198 -2.41 -6.01 10.32
CA PRO A 198 -2.43 -5.04 9.24
C PRO A 198 -2.53 -5.67 7.84
N VAL A 199 -2.99 -4.89 6.86
CA VAL A 199 -3.19 -5.35 5.48
C VAL A 199 -2.67 -4.33 4.48
N CYS A 200 -2.11 -4.80 3.37
CA CYS A 200 -1.78 -3.92 2.25
C CYS A 200 -3.04 -3.50 1.50
N ALA A 201 -3.17 -2.20 1.20
CA ALA A 201 -4.30 -1.62 0.50
C ALA A 201 -3.85 -0.63 -0.57
N VAL A 202 -4.66 -0.50 -1.61
CA VAL A 202 -4.53 0.51 -2.65
C VAL A 202 -5.68 1.49 -2.50
N PHE A 203 -5.36 2.77 -2.61
CA PHE A 203 -6.37 3.82 -2.72
C PHE A 203 -5.99 4.82 -3.82
N GLN A 204 -7.00 5.52 -4.31
CA GLN A 204 -6.83 6.56 -5.29
C GLN A 204 -6.44 7.86 -4.60
N VAL A 205 -5.39 8.49 -5.10
CA VAL A 205 -4.92 9.79 -4.62
C VAL A 205 -5.47 10.87 -5.54
N TYR A 206 -6.06 11.90 -4.93
CA TYR A 206 -6.59 13.07 -5.62
C TYR A 206 -5.74 14.30 -5.32
N ASP A 207 -5.88 15.36 -6.13
CA ASP A 207 -5.10 16.58 -5.97
C ASP A 207 -5.24 17.21 -4.57
N ASP A 208 -6.40 17.07 -3.90
CA ASP A 208 -6.64 17.60 -2.55
C ASP A 208 -5.96 16.81 -1.43
N PHE A 209 -5.58 15.54 -1.66
CA PHE A 209 -4.85 14.73 -0.69
C PHE A 209 -3.46 15.31 -0.35
N TRP A 210 -2.81 16.01 -1.29
CA TRP A 210 -1.49 16.61 -1.06
C TRP A 210 -1.52 17.74 -0.01
N GLY A 211 -2.69 18.28 0.30
CA GLY A 211 -2.90 19.26 1.38
C GLY A 211 -3.31 18.64 2.72
N TYR A 212 -3.43 17.31 2.79
CA TYR A 212 -3.81 16.61 4.02
C TYR A 212 -2.75 16.82 5.12
N THR A 213 -3.21 17.21 6.31
CA THR A 213 -2.42 17.24 7.53
C THR A 213 -3.19 16.58 8.67
N SER A 214 -2.48 16.20 9.74
CA SER A 214 -3.12 15.67 10.96
C SER A 214 -4.21 16.60 11.51
N ASP A 215 -4.08 17.91 11.32
CA ASP A 215 -5.01 18.93 11.83
C ASP A 215 -6.32 18.97 11.04
N THR A 216 -6.35 18.39 9.84
CA THR A 216 -7.57 18.29 9.02
C THR A 216 -8.47 17.11 9.41
N GLY A 217 -8.01 16.25 10.32
CA GLY A 217 -8.75 15.09 10.84
C GLY A 217 -8.75 13.90 9.87
N VAL A 218 -9.93 13.34 9.61
CA VAL A 218 -10.11 12.20 8.71
C VAL A 218 -10.22 12.69 7.27
N TYR A 219 -9.25 12.32 6.43
CA TYR A 219 -9.28 12.64 5.01
C TYR A 219 -10.56 12.16 4.32
N ARG A 220 -11.16 13.05 3.54
CA ARG A 220 -12.24 12.75 2.59
C ARG A 220 -11.96 13.56 1.33
N HIS A 221 -12.01 12.91 0.18
CA HIS A 221 -11.93 13.61 -1.09
C HIS A 221 -13.13 14.55 -1.25
N THR A 222 -12.87 15.80 -1.63
CA THR A 222 -13.90 16.83 -1.83
C THR A 222 -13.75 17.56 -3.16
N GLN A 223 -12.53 17.60 -3.72
CA GLN A 223 -12.24 18.33 -4.95
C GLN A 223 -10.93 17.87 -5.61
N GLY A 224 -10.74 18.25 -6.87
CA GLY A 224 -9.50 17.96 -7.60
C GLY A 224 -9.54 16.68 -8.42
N GLY A 225 -8.60 16.56 -9.36
CA GLY A 225 -8.53 15.41 -10.26
C GLY A 225 -7.82 14.22 -9.62
N SER A 226 -7.96 13.06 -10.26
CA SER A 226 -7.17 11.87 -9.92
C SER A 226 -5.69 12.11 -10.24
N GLY A 227 -4.82 11.96 -9.24
CA GLY A 227 -3.37 11.94 -9.42
C GLY A 227 -2.83 10.56 -9.79
N GLY A 228 -3.53 9.49 -9.42
CA GLY A 228 -3.09 8.10 -9.60
C GLY A 228 -3.46 7.24 -8.39
N TYR A 229 -2.78 6.11 -8.24
CA TYR A 229 -3.03 5.15 -7.17
C TYR A 229 -1.79 4.98 -6.29
N HIS A 230 -2.02 4.86 -4.98
CA HIS A 230 -0.97 4.69 -3.98
C HIS A 230 -1.25 3.46 -3.12
N CYS A 231 -0.18 2.83 -2.64
CA CYS A 231 -0.26 1.67 -1.79
C CYS A 231 0.13 2.03 -0.35
N VAL A 232 -0.69 1.61 0.62
CA VAL A 232 -0.49 1.88 2.05
C VAL A 232 -0.83 0.66 2.88
N GLU A 233 -0.18 0.51 4.02
CA GLU A 233 -0.56 -0.49 5.01
C GLU A 233 -1.70 0.06 5.87
N ILE A 234 -2.85 -0.63 5.90
CA ILE A 234 -3.93 -0.35 6.84
C ILE A 234 -3.61 -1.07 8.13
N VAL A 235 -3.38 -0.30 9.19
CA VAL A 235 -2.98 -0.79 10.52
C VAL A 235 -4.14 -0.79 11.51
N GLY A 236 -5.33 -0.34 11.10
CA GLY A 236 -6.46 -0.25 12.00
C GLY A 236 -7.70 0.41 11.41
N TYR A 237 -8.72 0.56 12.25
CA TYR A 237 -9.95 1.30 11.94
C TYR A 237 -10.56 1.91 13.20
N ASN A 238 -11.40 2.93 13.01
CA ASN A 238 -12.22 3.52 14.06
C ASN A 238 -13.63 3.80 13.52
N ASP A 239 -14.63 3.18 14.13
CA ASP A 239 -16.03 3.28 13.66
C ASP A 239 -16.70 4.58 14.07
N SER A 240 -16.29 5.18 15.19
CA SER A 240 -16.75 6.51 15.62
C SER A 240 -16.34 7.56 14.59
N ASP A 241 -15.08 7.51 14.15
CA ASP A 241 -14.52 8.47 13.19
C ASP A 241 -14.81 8.07 11.73
N ARG A 242 -15.33 6.85 11.53
CA ARG A 242 -15.63 6.23 10.23
C ARG A 242 -14.41 6.23 9.33
N CYS A 243 -13.26 5.82 9.86
CA CYS A 243 -11.97 5.87 9.17
C CYS A 243 -11.19 4.56 9.24
N TRP A 244 -10.27 4.43 8.28
CA TRP A 244 -9.15 3.50 8.36
C TRP A 244 -7.94 4.26 8.92
N ILE A 245 -7.08 3.54 9.65
CA ILE A 245 -5.78 4.04 10.11
C ILE A 245 -4.75 3.45 9.16
N ALA A 246 -3.97 4.30 8.49
CA ALA A 246 -3.02 3.89 7.45
C ALA A 246 -1.61 4.37 7.76
N LYS A 247 -0.62 3.51 7.49
CA LYS A 247 0.81 3.82 7.45
C LYS A 247 1.20 4.12 6.00
N ASN A 248 1.70 5.33 5.77
CA ASN A 248 2.23 5.75 4.47
C ASN A 248 3.72 5.40 4.32
N SER A 249 4.28 5.68 3.15
CA SER A 249 5.64 5.32 2.72
C SER A 249 6.42 6.45 2.09
#